data_AF-M9UHD1-F1
#
_entry.id   AF-M9UHD1-F1
#
_cell.length_a   1.000
_cell.length_b   1.000
_cell.length_c   1.000
_cell.angle_alpha   90.00
_cell.angle_beta   90.00
_cell.angle_gamma   90.00
#
_symmetry.space_group_name_H-M   'P 1'
#
loop_
_entity.id
_entity.type
_entity.pdbx_description
1 polymer ?
#
loop_
_entity_poly.entity_id
_entity_poly.type
_entity_poly.pdbx_seq_one_letter_code
_entity_poly.pdbx_strand_id
1 'polypeptide(L)'
;MNSSSIFFIVLYLIFLVIGKIQYVKGVEKIVDIVVILLISTISYWAGEEITSNQIFSLLISSLILGILSIIITYFSGVAIRHFNTTKSLMKANREKIIIGNSNRQTIIKYMLPFVIGWILGLLFHVSGTVIVSMIDYELYALASVLGYIMGKDISRKVILSSSKDSLISLFITILGDIILALVMYMLHIANFTISLAIALASGWYTYVGPLVAVSSDPYLGTLAFLVNFLREQLTYVLVPFLLKLKFEPRSAIAVGGATAMDTTLPLYVEVLGKEYALSAMITGVILTLVIPIILPLII
;
A
#
# COMPACT_ATOMS: atom_id res chain seq x y z
N MET A 1 -5.49 -13.87 15.82
CA MET A 1 -6.07 -14.33 14.54
C MET A 1 -7.51 -14.83 14.69
N ASN A 2 -8.45 -14.10 14.08
CA ASN A 2 -9.84 -14.51 13.92
C ASN A 2 -10.01 -15.51 12.75
N SER A 3 -11.21 -16.11 12.63
CA SER A 3 -11.54 -17.08 11.57
C SER A 3 -11.45 -16.47 10.16
N SER A 4 -11.87 -15.21 9.99
CA SER A 4 -11.87 -14.52 8.70
C SER A 4 -10.46 -14.30 8.16
N SER A 5 -9.49 -13.95 9.00
CA SER A 5 -8.09 -13.77 8.59
C SER A 5 -7.41 -15.09 8.25
N ILE A 6 -7.72 -16.17 8.99
CA ILE A 6 -7.25 -17.52 8.63
C ILE A 6 -7.79 -17.90 7.26
N PHE A 7 -9.09 -17.69 7.04
CA PHE A 7 -9.73 -18.00 5.76
C PHE A 7 -9.14 -17.18 4.61
N PHE A 8 -8.90 -15.88 4.81
CA PHE A 8 -8.23 -15.02 3.83
C PHE A 8 -6.85 -15.57 3.43
N ILE A 9 -6.02 -15.93 4.43
CA ILE A 9 -4.67 -16.48 4.17
C ILE A 9 -4.77 -17.82 3.42
N VAL A 10 -5.64 -18.72 3.86
CA VAL A 10 -5.83 -20.03 3.21
C VAL A 10 -6.26 -19.85 1.77
N LEU A 11 -7.23 -18.97 1.51
CA LEU A 11 -7.72 -18.68 0.17
C LEU A 11 -6.62 -18.08 -0.72
N TYR A 12 -5.89 -17.10 -0.20
CA TYR A 12 -4.74 -16.51 -0.88
C TYR A 12 -3.69 -17.56 -1.27
N LEU A 13 -3.31 -18.44 -0.34
CA LEU A 13 -2.32 -19.50 -0.58
C LEU A 13 -2.82 -20.55 -1.59
N ILE A 14 -4.09 -20.95 -1.51
CA ILE A 14 -4.69 -21.88 -2.48
C ILE A 14 -4.63 -21.29 -3.89
N PHE A 15 -5.11 -20.05 -4.06
CA PHE A 15 -5.11 -19.42 -5.38
C PHE A 15 -3.70 -19.12 -5.88
N LEU A 16 -2.74 -18.84 -4.99
CA LEU A 16 -1.32 -18.74 -5.33
C LEU A 16 -0.78 -20.02 -5.95
N VAL A 17 -1.11 -21.18 -5.39
CA VAL A 17 -0.72 -22.47 -5.99
C VAL A 17 -1.42 -22.68 -7.33
N ILE A 18 -2.72 -22.37 -7.43
CA ILE A 18 -3.48 -22.51 -8.68
C ILE A 18 -2.89 -21.64 -9.78
N GLY A 19 -2.64 -20.36 -9.51
CA GLY A 19 -2.09 -19.42 -10.49
C GLY A 19 -0.68 -19.76 -10.98
N LYS A 20 0.09 -20.47 -10.15
CA LYS A 20 1.40 -21.03 -10.53
C LYS A 20 1.28 -22.21 -11.50
N ILE A 21 0.22 -23.00 -11.38
CA ILE A 21 -0.04 -24.17 -12.25
C ILE A 21 -0.67 -23.72 -13.57
N GLN A 22 -1.67 -22.85 -13.50
CA GLN A 22 -2.46 -22.39 -14.64
C GLN A 22 -2.64 -20.89 -14.55
N TYR A 23 -2.20 -20.18 -15.60
CA TYR A 23 -2.34 -18.73 -15.68
C TYR A 23 -3.20 -18.31 -16.86
N VAL A 24 -4.10 -17.37 -16.60
CA VAL A 24 -4.98 -16.76 -17.61
C VAL A 24 -4.89 -15.25 -17.49
N LYS A 25 -4.42 -14.59 -18.55
CA LYS A 25 -4.15 -13.15 -18.56
C LYS A 25 -5.39 -12.28 -18.27
N GLY A 26 -6.59 -12.77 -18.58
CA GLY A 26 -7.85 -12.05 -18.33
C GLY A 26 -8.10 -11.71 -16.86
N VAL A 27 -7.53 -12.48 -15.92
CA VAL A 27 -7.73 -12.30 -14.47
C VAL A 27 -7.11 -10.98 -13.96
N GLU A 28 -6.06 -10.46 -14.61
CA GLU A 28 -5.45 -9.16 -14.26
C GLU A 28 -6.48 -8.02 -14.28
N LYS A 29 -7.45 -8.04 -15.21
CA LYS A 29 -8.51 -7.01 -15.30
C LYS A 29 -9.53 -7.09 -14.15
N ILE A 30 -9.66 -8.25 -13.52
CA ILE A 30 -10.61 -8.47 -12.43
C ILE A 30 -10.11 -7.80 -11.15
N VAL A 31 -8.80 -7.76 -10.92
CA VAL A 31 -8.19 -7.10 -9.74
C VAL A 31 -8.67 -5.67 -9.62
N ASP A 32 -8.53 -4.91 -10.70
CA ASP A 32 -8.89 -3.49 -10.73
C ASP A 32 -10.36 -3.27 -10.35
N ILE A 33 -11.26 -4.13 -10.83
CA ILE A 33 -12.69 -4.07 -10.52
C ILE A 33 -12.91 -4.36 -9.04
N VAL A 34 -12.32 -5.44 -8.52
CA VAL A 34 -12.43 -5.83 -7.11
C VAL A 34 -11.89 -4.73 -6.19
N VAL A 35 -10.74 -4.14 -6.53
CA VAL A 35 -10.14 -3.04 -5.76
C VAL A 35 -11.03 -1.80 -5.78
N ILE A 36 -11.59 -1.41 -6.93
CA ILE A 36 -12.50 -0.25 -7.02
C ILE A 36 -13.77 -0.47 -6.20
N LEU A 37 -14.38 -1.67 -6.29
CA LEU A 37 -15.57 -2.01 -5.51
C LEU A 37 -15.24 -1.94 -4.02
N LEU A 38 -14.14 -2.56 -3.61
CA LEU A 38 -13.77 -2.65 -2.21
C LEU A 38 -13.33 -1.30 -1.62
N ILE A 39 -12.68 -0.42 -2.39
CA ILE A 39 -12.48 0.98 -1.99
C ILE A 39 -13.83 1.66 -1.77
N SER A 40 -14.79 1.46 -2.67
CA SER A 40 -16.12 2.07 -2.55
C SER A 40 -16.84 1.58 -1.30
N THR A 41 -16.85 0.27 -1.05
CA THR A 41 -17.55 -0.36 0.08
C THR A 41 -16.90 0.01 1.41
N ILE A 42 -15.55 0.00 1.52
CA ILE A 42 -14.85 0.45 2.74
C ILE A 42 -15.10 1.94 2.98
N SER A 43 -15.11 2.77 1.94
CA SER A 43 -15.35 4.21 2.09
C SER A 43 -16.80 4.49 2.50
N TYR A 44 -17.75 3.74 1.97
CA TYR A 44 -19.15 3.77 2.41
C TYR A 44 -19.27 3.43 3.89
N TRP A 45 -18.69 2.30 4.28
CA TRP A 45 -18.66 1.87 5.67
C TRP A 45 -18.06 2.93 6.60
N ALA A 46 -16.93 3.52 6.20
CA ALA A 46 -16.29 4.59 6.95
C ALA A 46 -17.16 5.86 7.04
N GLY A 47 -17.85 6.21 5.95
CA GLY A 47 -18.79 7.34 5.95
C GLY A 47 -19.96 7.14 6.91
N GLU A 48 -20.40 5.90 7.11
CA GLU A 48 -21.49 5.56 8.02
C GLU A 48 -21.04 5.45 9.50
N GLU A 49 -19.89 4.83 9.76
CA GLU A 49 -19.40 4.58 11.12
C GLU A 49 -18.72 5.79 11.77
N ILE A 50 -18.07 6.65 10.99
CA ILE A 50 -17.31 7.78 11.52
C ILE A 50 -18.24 8.95 11.82
N THR A 51 -18.32 9.32 13.10
CA THR A 51 -19.15 10.45 13.54
C THR A 51 -18.67 11.76 12.92
N SER A 52 -19.60 12.66 12.59
CA SER A 52 -19.32 13.94 11.93
C SER A 52 -18.25 14.79 12.64
N ASN A 53 -18.17 14.68 13.98
CA ASN A 53 -17.20 15.42 14.79
C ASN A 53 -15.77 14.88 14.67
N GLN A 54 -15.60 13.62 14.27
CA GLN A 54 -14.31 12.95 14.12
C GLN A 54 -13.73 13.04 12.71
N ILE A 55 -14.56 13.32 11.69
CA ILE A 55 -14.14 13.32 10.27
C ILE A 55 -12.95 14.25 10.04
N PHE A 56 -13.01 15.48 10.56
CA PHE A 56 -11.94 16.45 10.34
C PHE A 56 -10.61 15.99 10.96
N SER A 57 -10.62 15.55 12.22
CA SER A 57 -9.41 15.04 12.88
C SER A 57 -8.87 13.81 12.18
N LEU A 58 -9.74 12.88 11.77
CA LEU A 58 -9.36 11.66 11.08
C LEU A 58 -8.66 11.96 9.74
N LEU A 59 -9.24 12.84 8.91
CA LEU A 59 -8.67 13.20 7.62
C LEU A 59 -7.31 13.89 7.76
N ILE A 60 -7.19 14.83 8.72
CA ILE A 60 -5.93 15.53 8.98
C ILE A 60 -4.87 14.58 9.53
N SER A 61 -5.20 13.75 10.52
CA SER A 61 -4.28 12.75 11.06
C SER A 61 -3.82 11.77 9.98
N SER A 62 -4.74 11.28 9.14
CA SER A 62 -4.42 10.37 8.03
C SER A 62 -3.48 11.01 7.02
N LEU A 63 -3.72 12.27 6.67
CA LEU A 63 -2.88 13.02 5.74
C LEU A 63 -1.47 13.24 6.31
N ILE A 64 -1.37 13.66 7.57
CA ILE A 64 -0.10 13.87 8.26
C ILE A 64 0.69 12.55 8.34
N LEU A 65 0.04 11.46 8.76
CA LEU A 65 0.68 10.15 8.86
C LEU A 65 1.07 9.57 7.50
N GLY A 66 0.27 9.79 6.46
CA GLY A 66 0.62 9.42 5.08
C GLY A 66 1.85 10.17 4.57
N ILE A 67 1.94 11.49 4.82
CA ILE A 67 3.13 12.29 4.50
C ILE A 67 4.33 11.82 5.33
N LEU A 68 4.15 11.63 6.63
CA LEU A 68 5.23 11.14 7.52
C LEU A 68 5.74 9.77 7.07
N SER A 69 4.87 8.85 6.66
CA SER A 69 5.27 7.55 6.10
C SER A 69 6.23 7.73 4.92
N ILE A 70 5.90 8.62 3.98
CA ILE A 70 6.73 8.90 2.80
C ILE A 70 8.06 9.55 3.22
N ILE A 71 8.02 10.57 4.07
CA ILE A 71 9.22 11.30 4.52
C ILE A 71 10.16 10.38 5.30
N ILE A 72 9.65 9.67 6.31
CA ILE A 72 10.41 8.74 7.14
C ILE A 72 11.05 7.64 6.28
N THR A 73 10.27 7.00 5.41
CA THR A 73 10.78 5.93 4.53
C THR A 73 11.85 6.47 3.59
N TYR A 74 11.60 7.60 2.94
CA TYR A 74 12.54 8.17 1.98
C TYR A 74 13.86 8.55 2.64
N PHE A 75 13.80 9.27 3.77
CA PHE A 75 14.98 9.77 4.46
C PHE A 75 15.73 8.67 5.22
N SER A 76 15.08 7.60 5.64
CA SER A 76 15.74 6.40 6.18
C SER A 76 16.73 5.82 5.17
N GLY A 77 16.30 5.61 3.91
CA GLY A 77 17.20 5.10 2.87
C GLY A 77 18.32 6.07 2.48
N VAL A 78 17.99 7.37 2.47
CA VAL A 78 18.96 8.44 2.24
C VAL A 78 20.06 8.47 3.32
N ALA A 79 19.69 8.23 4.58
CA ALA A 79 20.64 8.17 5.70
C ALA A 79 21.56 6.95 5.57
N ILE A 80 21.00 5.78 5.20
CA ILE A 80 21.77 4.56 4.93
C ILE A 80 22.78 4.77 3.79
N ARG A 81 22.39 5.46 2.70
CA ARG A 81 23.30 5.76 1.59
C ARG A 81 24.41 6.72 1.94
N HIS A 82 24.24 7.63 2.92
CA HIS A 82 25.30 8.59 3.25
C HIS A 82 26.63 7.92 3.61
N PHE A 83 26.60 6.64 3.97
CA PHE A 83 27.77 5.79 4.22
C PHE A 83 28.39 5.11 2.98
N ASN A 84 27.80 5.22 1.78
CA ASN A 84 28.31 4.63 0.54
C ASN A 84 28.26 5.63 -0.64
N THR A 85 29.44 6.14 -1.00
CA THR A 85 29.68 7.23 -1.94
C THR A 85 29.37 6.89 -3.40
N THR A 86 28.55 7.71 -4.08
CA THR A 86 28.74 8.02 -5.52
C THR A 86 28.05 9.36 -5.88
N LYS A 87 28.83 10.46 -5.97
CA LYS A 87 28.34 11.83 -6.28
C LYS A 87 28.09 12.09 -7.77
N SER A 88 28.77 11.36 -8.67
CA SER A 88 28.79 11.62 -10.11
C SER A 88 27.46 11.28 -10.83
N LEU A 89 26.87 10.12 -10.53
CA LEU A 89 25.59 9.68 -11.12
C LEU A 89 24.38 10.55 -10.72
N MET A 90 24.48 11.30 -9.62
CA MET A 90 23.37 12.09 -9.07
C MET A 90 23.05 13.35 -9.88
N LYS A 91 24.04 13.97 -10.52
CA LYS A 91 23.86 15.26 -11.21
C LYS A 91 23.17 15.08 -12.57
N ALA A 92 23.60 14.08 -13.34
CA ALA A 92 23.04 13.79 -14.67
C ALA A 92 21.58 13.30 -14.64
N ASN A 93 21.18 12.53 -13.62
CA ASN A 93 19.82 12.00 -13.54
C ASN A 93 18.81 13.00 -12.98
N ARG A 94 19.25 14.00 -12.20
CA ARG A 94 18.37 15.04 -11.61
C ARG A 94 17.71 15.92 -12.67
N GLU A 95 18.42 16.22 -13.75
CA GLU A 95 17.95 17.08 -14.85
C GLU A 95 16.93 16.37 -15.76
N LYS A 96 16.85 15.03 -15.69
CA LYS A 96 15.94 14.20 -16.50
C LYS A 96 14.60 13.89 -15.85
N ILE A 97 14.35 14.31 -14.60
CA ILE A 97 13.07 14.05 -13.92
C ILE A 97 11.99 14.98 -14.49
N ILE A 98 11.37 14.52 -15.58
CA ILE A 98 10.19 15.15 -16.18
C ILE A 98 8.98 14.63 -15.41
N ILE A 99 8.18 15.54 -14.86
CA ILE A 99 6.89 15.20 -14.24
C ILE A 99 5.88 15.15 -15.39
N GLY A 100 5.59 13.96 -15.88
CA GLY A 100 4.57 13.72 -16.88
C GLY A 100 3.15 13.77 -16.28
N ASN A 101 2.18 14.08 -17.13
CA ASN A 101 0.75 14.06 -16.77
C ASN A 101 0.15 12.63 -16.70
N SER A 102 0.97 11.59 -16.90
CA SER A 102 0.53 10.18 -17.02
C SER A 102 -0.19 9.67 -15.76
N ASN A 103 0.19 10.20 -14.59
CA ASN A 103 -0.26 9.71 -13.29
C ASN A 103 -1.65 10.23 -12.84
N ARG A 104 -2.17 11.26 -13.52
CA ARG A 104 -3.46 11.87 -13.14
C ARG A 104 -4.64 10.90 -13.28
N GLN A 105 -4.60 10.03 -14.28
CA GLN A 105 -5.67 9.05 -14.52
C GLN A 105 -5.76 8.04 -13.38
N THR A 106 -4.61 7.53 -12.90
CA THR A 106 -4.57 6.58 -11.78
C THR A 106 -5.07 7.20 -10.48
N ILE A 107 -4.67 8.44 -10.19
CA ILE A 107 -5.16 9.17 -9.01
C ILE A 107 -6.68 9.31 -9.06
N ILE A 108 -7.24 9.76 -10.20
CA ILE A 108 -8.70 9.93 -10.35
C ILE A 108 -9.42 8.59 -10.24
N LYS A 109 -8.89 7.51 -10.83
CA LYS A 109 -9.47 6.17 -10.84
C LYS A 109 -9.79 5.66 -9.43
N TYR A 110 -8.91 5.90 -8.45
CA TYR A 110 -9.10 5.43 -7.08
C TYR A 110 -9.67 6.50 -6.13
N MET A 111 -9.42 7.80 -6.39
CA MET A 111 -10.03 8.88 -5.61
C MET A 111 -11.55 8.96 -5.80
N LEU A 112 -12.06 8.70 -7.01
CA LEU A 112 -13.48 8.78 -7.30
C LEU A 112 -14.34 7.78 -6.50
N PRO A 113 -14.05 6.46 -6.49
CA PRO A 113 -14.80 5.51 -5.67
C PRO A 113 -14.68 5.81 -4.17
N PHE A 114 -13.54 6.32 -3.71
CA PHE A 114 -13.36 6.78 -2.33
C PHE A 114 -14.34 7.91 -1.98
N VAL A 115 -14.35 9.00 -2.74
CA VAL A 115 -15.21 10.15 -2.47
C VAL A 115 -16.69 9.79 -2.58
N ILE A 116 -17.06 9.05 -3.62
CA ILE A 116 -18.46 8.63 -3.82
C ILE A 116 -18.91 7.71 -2.68
N GLY A 117 -18.11 6.69 -2.36
CA GLY A 117 -18.42 5.76 -1.26
C GLY A 117 -18.62 6.50 0.05
N TRP A 118 -17.68 7.38 0.42
CA TRP A 118 -17.77 8.16 1.65
C TRP A 118 -19.02 9.05 1.71
N ILE A 119 -19.32 9.79 0.64
CA ILE A 119 -20.51 10.65 0.59
C ILE A 119 -21.78 9.81 0.70
N LEU A 120 -21.85 8.66 0.02
CA LEU A 120 -23.01 7.78 0.11
C LEU A 120 -23.20 7.21 1.52
N GLY A 121 -22.13 6.83 2.21
CA GLY A 121 -22.20 6.37 3.60
C GLY A 121 -22.68 7.45 4.57
N LEU A 122 -22.32 8.72 4.34
CA LEU A 122 -22.84 9.84 5.14
C LEU A 122 -24.33 10.10 4.92
N LEU A 123 -24.84 9.85 3.70
CA LEU A 123 -26.21 10.18 3.30
C LEU A 123 -27.20 9.03 3.52
N PHE A 124 -26.74 7.79 3.34
CA PHE A 124 -27.57 6.60 3.40
C PHE A 124 -27.01 5.66 4.47
N HIS A 125 -27.84 5.32 5.44
CA HIS A 125 -27.47 4.38 6.49
C HIS A 125 -28.04 3.00 6.13
N VAL A 126 -27.18 1.99 6.09
CA VAL A 126 -27.52 0.59 5.82
C VAL A 126 -27.00 -0.22 6.99
N SER A 127 -27.69 -1.29 7.40
CA SER A 127 -27.23 -2.08 8.54
C SER A 127 -25.73 -2.42 8.43
N GLY A 128 -24.92 -1.95 9.39
CA GLY A 128 -23.46 -2.11 9.35
C GLY A 128 -23.01 -3.57 9.22
N THR A 129 -23.81 -4.53 9.70
CA THR A 129 -23.55 -5.96 9.52
C THR A 129 -23.58 -6.41 8.06
N VAL A 130 -24.45 -5.81 7.25
CA VAL A 130 -24.54 -6.08 5.80
C VAL A 130 -23.29 -5.56 5.11
N ILE A 131 -22.90 -4.32 5.40
CA ILE A 131 -21.73 -3.70 4.78
C ILE A 131 -20.44 -4.44 5.17
N VAL A 132 -20.25 -4.78 6.46
CA VAL A 132 -19.11 -5.58 6.92
C VAL A 132 -19.08 -6.95 6.23
N SER A 133 -20.23 -7.61 6.08
CA SER A 133 -20.30 -8.89 5.35
C SER A 133 -19.90 -8.73 3.88
N MET A 134 -20.32 -7.64 3.23
CA MET A 134 -19.90 -7.34 1.84
C MET A 134 -18.39 -7.16 1.75
N ILE A 135 -17.78 -6.39 2.67
CA ILE A 135 -16.34 -6.20 2.74
C ILE A 135 -15.61 -7.55 2.91
N ASP A 136 -16.11 -8.44 3.76
CA ASP A 136 -15.52 -9.78 3.94
C ASP A 136 -15.51 -10.59 2.64
N TYR A 137 -16.64 -10.63 1.91
CA TYR A 137 -16.70 -11.34 0.63
C TYR A 137 -15.83 -10.69 -0.46
N GLU A 138 -15.77 -9.37 -0.52
CA GLU A 138 -14.90 -8.64 -1.44
C GLU A 138 -13.42 -8.87 -1.11
N LEU A 139 -13.05 -8.96 0.19
CA LEU A 139 -11.72 -9.36 0.64
C LEU A 139 -11.37 -10.79 0.22
N TYR A 140 -12.32 -11.73 0.30
CA TYR A 140 -12.10 -13.09 -0.18
C TYR A 140 -11.91 -13.15 -1.69
N ALA A 141 -12.68 -12.36 -2.44
CA ALA A 141 -12.47 -12.19 -3.87
C ALA A 141 -11.08 -11.61 -4.16
N LEU A 142 -10.67 -10.57 -3.41
CA LEU A 142 -9.36 -9.95 -3.53
C LEU A 142 -8.23 -10.95 -3.24
N ALA A 143 -8.32 -11.72 -2.15
CA ALA A 143 -7.37 -12.78 -1.79
C ALA A 143 -7.24 -13.82 -2.91
N SER A 144 -8.36 -14.23 -3.49
CA SER A 144 -8.39 -15.22 -4.57
C SER A 144 -7.70 -14.69 -5.84
N VAL A 145 -8.09 -13.50 -6.29
CA VAL A 145 -7.59 -12.93 -7.54
C VAL A 145 -6.11 -12.53 -7.41
N LEU A 146 -5.72 -11.89 -6.30
CA LEU A 146 -4.33 -11.53 -6.05
C LEU A 146 -3.45 -12.77 -5.85
N GLY A 147 -3.90 -13.74 -5.05
CA GLY A 147 -3.20 -15.01 -4.89
C GLY A 147 -2.90 -15.63 -6.25
N TYR A 148 -3.91 -15.74 -7.11
CA TYR A 148 -3.78 -16.28 -8.46
C TYR A 148 -2.73 -15.54 -9.32
N ILE A 149 -2.75 -14.21 -9.34
CA ILE A 149 -1.79 -13.44 -10.14
C ILE A 149 -0.37 -13.58 -9.59
N MET A 150 -0.23 -13.51 -8.27
CA MET A 150 1.06 -13.71 -7.60
C MET A 150 1.64 -15.10 -7.88
N GLY A 151 0.81 -16.14 -8.06
CA GLY A 151 1.26 -17.48 -8.43
C GLY A 151 2.15 -17.50 -9.69
N LYS A 152 1.84 -16.69 -10.71
CA LYS A 152 2.68 -16.54 -11.91
C LYS A 152 3.95 -15.75 -11.63
N ASP A 153 3.83 -14.66 -10.87
CA ASP A 153 4.94 -13.74 -10.61
C ASP A 153 5.98 -14.35 -9.65
N ILE A 154 5.59 -15.36 -8.86
CA ILE A 154 6.48 -16.28 -8.13
C ILE A 154 7.15 -17.27 -9.10
N SER A 155 7.87 -16.74 -10.08
CA SER A 155 8.81 -17.55 -10.83
C SER A 155 10.12 -17.64 -10.05
N ARG A 156 10.76 -18.81 -10.08
CA ARG A 156 12.12 -19.00 -9.52
C ARG A 156 13.09 -17.95 -10.08
N LYS A 157 12.85 -17.51 -11.31
CA LYS A 157 13.59 -16.45 -12.00
C LYS A 157 13.39 -15.09 -11.32
N VAL A 158 12.16 -14.70 -10.95
CA VAL A 158 11.88 -13.44 -10.24
C VAL A 158 12.58 -13.43 -8.88
N ILE A 159 12.44 -14.50 -8.09
CA ILE A 159 13.10 -14.63 -6.78
C ILE A 159 14.63 -14.56 -6.91
N LEU A 160 15.22 -15.31 -7.85
CA LEU A 160 16.66 -15.31 -8.10
C LEU A 160 17.16 -14.03 -8.78
N SER A 161 16.28 -13.28 -9.43
CA SER A 161 16.58 -12.00 -10.07
C SER A 161 16.48 -10.81 -9.12
N SER A 162 16.24 -11.05 -7.83
CA SER A 162 16.24 -10.01 -6.79
C SER A 162 17.55 -9.24 -6.84
N SER A 163 17.48 -8.02 -7.37
CA SER A 163 18.63 -7.13 -7.44
C SER A 163 19.00 -6.68 -6.03
N LYS A 164 20.28 -6.34 -5.82
CA LYS A 164 20.72 -5.70 -4.57
C LYS A 164 19.87 -4.46 -4.25
N ASP A 165 19.43 -3.74 -5.27
CA ASP A 165 18.57 -2.56 -5.11
C ASP A 165 17.19 -2.92 -4.56
N SER A 166 16.56 -3.99 -5.05
CA SER A 166 15.26 -4.45 -4.53
C SER A 166 15.33 -4.85 -3.05
N LEU A 167 16.37 -5.57 -2.64
CA LEU A 167 16.56 -5.98 -1.23
C LEU A 167 16.81 -4.77 -0.33
N ILE A 168 17.57 -3.77 -0.81
CA ILE A 168 17.78 -2.53 -0.06
C ILE A 168 16.49 -1.72 0.03
N SER A 169 15.72 -1.61 -1.06
CA SER A 169 14.42 -0.94 -1.05
C SER A 169 13.46 -1.60 -0.06
N LEU A 170 13.37 -2.94 -0.08
CA LEU A 170 12.56 -3.70 0.87
C LEU A 170 12.98 -3.43 2.32
N PHE A 171 14.28 -3.45 2.60
CA PHE A 171 14.80 -3.14 3.94
C PHE A 171 14.45 -1.70 4.37
N ILE A 172 14.58 -0.73 3.46
CA ILE A 172 14.21 0.67 3.73
C ILE A 172 12.71 0.80 4.00
N THR A 173 11.85 0.09 3.26
CA THR A 173 10.39 0.08 3.51
C THR A 173 10.10 -0.41 4.92
N ILE A 174 10.59 -1.60 5.28
CA ILE A 174 10.34 -2.20 6.59
C ILE A 174 10.88 -1.31 7.71
N LEU A 175 12.09 -0.76 7.56
CA LEU A 175 12.68 0.15 8.53
C LEU A 175 11.84 1.42 8.69
N GLY A 176 11.40 2.02 7.59
CA GLY A 176 10.55 3.20 7.58
C GLY A 176 9.21 2.95 8.27
N ASP A 177 8.60 1.80 8.00
CA ASP A 177 7.32 1.40 8.60
C ASP A 177 7.47 1.13 10.11
N ILE A 178 8.56 0.51 10.58
CA ILE A 178 8.84 0.34 12.02
C ILE A 178 9.03 1.70 12.70
N ILE A 179 9.74 2.65 12.07
CA ILE A 179 9.92 4.00 12.62
C ILE A 179 8.58 4.73 12.68
N LEU A 180 7.76 4.64 11.63
CA LEU A 180 6.42 5.23 11.62
C LEU A 180 5.53 4.66 12.73
N ALA A 181 5.57 3.34 12.93
CA ALA A 181 4.84 2.68 14.01
C ALA A 181 5.26 3.20 15.39
N LEU A 182 6.58 3.38 15.60
CA LEU A 182 7.10 3.97 16.83
C LEU A 182 6.62 5.41 17.03
N VAL A 183 6.61 6.23 15.96
CA VAL A 183 6.09 7.60 16.00
C VAL A 183 4.60 7.61 16.35
N MET A 184 3.79 6.77 15.72
CA MET A 184 2.35 6.65 16.01
C MET A 184 2.10 6.24 17.46
N TYR A 185 2.88 5.29 17.97
CA TYR A 185 2.83 4.86 19.36
C TYR A 185 3.20 5.99 20.34
N MET A 186 4.30 6.71 20.08
CA MET A 186 4.73 7.85 20.91
C MET A 186 3.74 9.01 20.89
N LEU A 187 3.03 9.21 19.78
CA LEU A 187 1.95 10.19 19.65
C LEU A 187 0.63 9.72 20.25
N HIS A 188 0.59 8.53 20.87
CA HIS A 188 -0.60 7.94 21.47
C HIS A 188 -1.77 7.79 20.47
N ILE A 189 -1.48 7.58 19.19
CA ILE A 189 -2.50 7.36 18.15
C ILE A 189 -3.16 5.99 18.34
N ALA A 190 -2.35 4.98 18.59
CA ALA A 190 -2.79 3.62 18.91
C ALA A 190 -1.70 2.91 19.73
N ASN A 191 -2.04 1.74 20.28
CA ASN A 191 -1.00 0.87 20.87
C ASN A 191 0.04 0.48 19.81
N PHE A 192 1.21 0.00 20.25
CA PHE A 192 2.30 -0.33 19.35
C PHE A 192 1.93 -1.40 18.32
N THR A 193 1.12 -2.39 18.71
CA THR A 193 0.69 -3.51 17.85
C THR A 193 -0.16 -3.04 16.67
N ILE A 194 -1.17 -2.20 16.93
CA ILE A 194 -2.01 -1.60 15.89
C ILE A 194 -1.21 -0.58 15.06
N SER A 195 -0.37 0.24 15.70
CA SER A 195 0.52 1.17 14.97
C SER A 195 1.45 0.45 13.99
N LEU A 196 1.99 -0.70 14.42
CA LEU A 196 2.84 -1.55 13.60
C LEU A 196 2.07 -2.16 12.42
N ALA A 197 0.85 -2.63 12.66
CA ALA A 197 0.00 -3.15 11.59
C ALA A 197 -0.34 -2.08 10.53
N ILE A 198 -0.69 -0.86 10.97
CA ILE A 198 -0.99 0.26 10.08
C ILE A 198 0.22 0.59 9.19
N ALA A 199 1.41 0.64 9.78
CA ALA A 199 2.62 0.99 9.04
C ALA A 199 3.11 -0.14 8.11
N LEU A 200 3.20 -1.38 8.61
CA LEU A 200 3.68 -2.54 7.84
C LEU A 200 2.75 -2.97 6.71
N ALA A 201 1.54 -2.42 6.63
CA ALA A 201 0.70 -2.59 5.45
C ALA A 201 1.34 -2.02 4.18
N SER A 202 2.32 -1.11 4.30
CA SER A 202 3.17 -0.62 3.22
C SER A 202 2.39 -0.24 1.95
N GLY A 203 1.21 0.38 2.08
CA GLY A 203 0.34 0.77 0.97
C GLY A 203 -0.81 -0.19 0.65
N TRP A 204 -0.96 -1.34 1.32
CA TRP A 204 -2.09 -2.26 1.13
C TRP A 204 -3.33 -1.85 1.95
N TYR A 205 -3.89 -0.69 1.61
CA TYR A 205 -5.00 -0.05 2.33
C TYR A 205 -6.29 -0.89 2.35
N THR A 206 -6.58 -1.60 1.25
CA THR A 206 -7.77 -2.45 1.10
C THR A 206 -7.83 -3.60 2.09
N TYR A 207 -6.69 -4.05 2.60
CA TYR A 207 -6.60 -5.17 3.54
C TYR A 207 -6.44 -4.71 4.99
N VAL A 208 -5.51 -3.77 5.24
CA VAL A 208 -5.22 -3.33 6.62
C VAL A 208 -6.39 -2.61 7.28
N GLY A 209 -7.20 -1.87 6.52
CA GLY A 209 -8.34 -1.11 7.04
C GLY A 209 -9.35 -2.00 7.77
N PRO A 210 -10.01 -2.93 7.05
CA PRO A 210 -10.94 -3.89 7.66
C PRO A 210 -10.28 -4.75 8.74
N LEU A 211 -9.03 -5.17 8.54
CA LEU A 211 -8.32 -5.99 9.52
C LEU A 211 -8.14 -5.26 10.86
N VAL A 212 -7.69 -4.00 10.84
CA VAL A 212 -7.55 -3.17 12.05
C VAL A 212 -8.90 -2.81 12.65
N ALA A 213 -9.94 -2.61 11.83
CA ALA A 213 -11.29 -2.34 12.32
C ALA A 213 -11.82 -3.47 13.22
N VAL A 214 -11.59 -4.73 12.81
CA VAL A 214 -12.02 -5.92 13.56
C VAL A 214 -11.16 -6.16 14.80
N SER A 215 -9.85 -5.89 14.74
CA SER A 215 -8.93 -6.09 15.87
C SER A 215 -8.94 -4.93 16.89
N SER A 216 -9.45 -3.75 16.52
CA SER A 216 -9.49 -2.58 17.40
C SER A 216 -10.87 -1.91 17.38
N ASP A 217 -11.11 -1.01 16.44
CA ASP A 217 -12.34 -0.22 16.34
C ASP A 217 -12.47 0.42 14.94
N PRO A 218 -13.69 0.85 14.56
CA PRO A 218 -13.93 1.46 13.25
C PRO A 218 -13.07 2.69 12.93
N TYR A 219 -12.74 3.50 13.94
CA TYR A 219 -11.94 4.72 13.76
C TYR A 219 -10.50 4.37 13.36
N LEU A 220 -9.84 3.47 14.09
CA LEU A 220 -8.48 3.02 13.76
C LEU A 220 -8.43 2.20 12.48
N GLY A 221 -9.48 1.44 12.16
CA GLY A 221 -9.60 0.77 10.85
C GLY A 221 -9.67 1.76 9.69
N THR A 222 -10.48 2.80 9.82
CA THR A 222 -10.57 3.86 8.81
C THR A 222 -9.27 4.66 8.70
N LEU A 223 -8.62 4.95 9.83
CA LEU A 223 -7.30 5.58 9.84
C LEU A 223 -6.28 4.72 9.10
N ALA A 224 -6.25 3.40 9.35
CA ALA A 224 -5.35 2.46 8.70
C ALA A 224 -5.52 2.45 7.17
N PHE A 225 -6.77 2.41 6.72
CA PHE A 225 -7.14 2.52 5.31
C PHE A 225 -6.64 3.85 4.73
N LEU A 226 -7.01 4.98 5.34
CA LEU A 226 -6.69 6.32 4.82
C LEU A 226 -5.19 6.62 4.80
N VAL A 227 -4.44 6.24 5.83
CA VAL A 227 -2.97 6.45 5.88
C VAL A 227 -2.29 5.77 4.70
N ASN A 228 -2.65 4.52 4.42
CA ASN A 228 -2.04 3.75 3.33
C ASN A 228 -2.56 4.17 1.95
N PHE A 229 -3.85 4.53 1.85
CA PHE A 229 -4.46 5.02 0.63
C PHE A 229 -3.88 6.38 0.21
N LEU A 230 -3.80 7.33 1.16
CA LEU A 230 -3.19 8.63 0.93
C LEU A 230 -1.70 8.51 0.67
N ARG A 231 -0.97 7.60 1.33
CA ARG A 231 0.44 7.29 1.01
C ARG A 231 0.60 6.95 -0.47
N GLU A 232 -0.25 6.09 -1.04
CA GLU A 232 -0.21 5.78 -2.48
C GLU A 232 -0.46 7.03 -3.33
N GLN A 233 -1.53 7.80 -3.05
CA GLN A 233 -1.86 8.98 -3.85
C GLN A 233 -0.77 10.06 -3.78
N LEU A 234 -0.23 10.30 -2.59
CA LEU A 234 0.83 11.27 -2.33
C LEU A 234 2.17 10.82 -2.93
N THR A 235 2.39 9.53 -3.17
CA THR A 235 3.62 9.01 -3.79
C THR A 235 3.84 9.63 -5.18
N TYR A 236 2.81 9.72 -6.01
CA TYR A 236 2.88 10.36 -7.33
C TYR A 236 3.26 11.83 -7.29
N VAL A 237 2.94 12.51 -6.19
CA VAL A 237 3.23 13.93 -6.01
C VAL A 237 4.61 14.09 -5.40
N LEU A 238 4.84 13.48 -4.22
CA LEU A 238 6.01 13.74 -3.38
C LEU A 238 7.28 13.08 -3.87
N VAL A 239 7.24 11.86 -4.44
CA VAL A 239 8.46 11.16 -4.87
C VAL A 239 9.25 11.93 -5.94
N PRO A 240 8.64 12.48 -7.00
CA PRO A 240 9.36 13.34 -7.95
C PRO A 240 10.08 14.52 -7.29
N PHE A 241 9.44 15.18 -6.30
CA PHE A 241 10.07 16.28 -5.57
C PHE A 241 11.20 15.81 -4.65
N LEU A 242 11.03 14.68 -3.97
CA LEU A 242 12.06 14.10 -3.09
C LEU A 242 13.29 13.64 -3.88
N LEU A 243 13.10 13.08 -5.07
CA LEU A 243 14.20 12.73 -5.99
C LEU A 243 14.94 13.97 -6.49
N LYS A 244 14.21 15.07 -6.76
CA LYS A 244 14.83 16.37 -7.03
C LYS A 244 15.56 16.91 -5.81
N LEU A 245 15.10 16.69 -4.58
CA LEU A 245 15.82 17.14 -3.38
C LEU A 245 17.09 16.32 -3.12
N LYS A 246 17.01 15.00 -3.17
CA LYS A 246 18.17 14.11 -3.02
C LYS A 246 17.90 12.82 -3.78
N PHE A 247 18.56 12.66 -4.92
CA PHE A 247 18.33 11.52 -5.82
C PHE A 247 18.69 10.19 -5.15
N GLU A 248 17.69 9.43 -4.72
CA GLU A 248 17.83 8.09 -4.14
C GLU A 248 16.76 7.13 -4.69
N PRO A 249 17.08 6.37 -5.78
CA PRO A 249 16.14 5.45 -6.41
C PRO A 249 15.58 4.39 -5.47
N ARG A 250 16.41 3.86 -4.57
CA ARG A 250 16.00 2.79 -3.65
C ARG A 250 15.00 3.29 -2.62
N SER A 251 15.21 4.49 -2.09
CA SER A 251 14.26 5.19 -1.21
C SER A 251 12.95 5.51 -1.94
N ALA A 252 13.02 5.96 -3.19
CA ALA A 252 11.82 6.25 -3.98
C ALA A 252 10.96 5.00 -4.15
N ILE A 253 11.58 3.87 -4.54
CA ILE A 253 10.90 2.57 -4.63
C ILE A 253 10.33 2.14 -3.27
N ALA A 254 11.11 2.31 -2.20
CA ALA A 254 10.71 1.91 -0.86
C ALA A 254 9.44 2.62 -0.38
N VAL A 255 9.25 3.89 -0.77
CA VAL A 255 8.04 4.66 -0.47
C VAL A 255 6.77 3.98 -1.03
N GLY A 256 6.85 3.39 -2.22
CA GLY A 256 5.70 2.73 -2.86
C GLY A 256 5.28 1.45 -2.15
N GLY A 257 6.20 0.78 -1.45
CA GLY A 257 5.88 -0.44 -0.71
C GLY A 257 5.26 -1.51 -1.61
N ALA A 258 4.13 -2.09 -1.19
CA ALA A 258 3.41 -3.10 -1.96
C ALA A 258 2.97 -2.58 -3.35
N THR A 259 2.58 -1.30 -3.43
CA THR A 259 2.08 -0.66 -4.66
C THR A 259 3.14 -0.47 -5.74
N ALA A 260 4.42 -0.67 -5.39
CA ALA A 260 5.55 -0.48 -6.30
C ALA A 260 5.58 -1.46 -7.48
N MET A 261 4.86 -2.59 -7.37
CA MET A 261 4.76 -3.57 -8.45
C MET A 261 3.67 -3.24 -9.48
N ASP A 262 2.67 -2.44 -9.12
CA ASP A 262 1.47 -2.25 -9.94
C ASP A 262 1.11 -0.77 -10.10
N THR A 263 0.41 -0.15 -9.15
CA THR A 263 -0.16 1.18 -9.31
C THR A 263 0.96 2.21 -9.47
N THR A 264 1.98 2.18 -8.61
CA THR A 264 3.08 3.15 -8.65
C THR A 264 4.25 2.73 -9.53
N LEU A 265 4.21 1.55 -10.17
CA LEU A 265 5.25 1.10 -11.10
C LEU A 265 5.48 2.06 -12.29
N PRO A 266 4.43 2.56 -12.99
CA PRO A 266 4.61 3.51 -14.09
C PRO A 266 5.34 4.78 -13.66
N LEU A 267 5.06 5.29 -12.45
CA LEU A 267 5.76 6.43 -11.87
C LEU A 267 7.26 6.14 -11.75
N TYR A 268 7.63 4.99 -11.19
CA TYR A 268 9.06 4.64 -11.03
C TYR A 268 9.77 4.46 -12.37
N VAL A 269 9.12 3.84 -13.35
CA VAL A 269 9.67 3.74 -14.71
C VAL A 269 9.88 5.12 -15.33
N GLU A 270 8.95 6.04 -15.10
CA GLU A 270 9.01 7.41 -15.62
C GLU A 270 10.14 8.23 -14.97
N VAL A 271 10.26 8.21 -13.64
CA VAL A 271 11.19 9.09 -12.91
C VAL A 271 12.57 8.49 -12.65
N LEU A 272 12.71 7.15 -12.68
CA LEU A 272 13.97 6.45 -12.45
C LEU A 272 14.51 5.76 -13.70
N GLY A 273 13.66 5.45 -14.68
CA GLY A 273 14.04 4.68 -15.87
C GLY A 273 13.65 3.20 -15.80
N LYS A 274 13.63 2.54 -16.96
CA LYS A 274 13.23 1.12 -17.10
C LYS A 274 14.16 0.17 -16.35
N GLU A 275 15.41 0.57 -16.10
CA GLU A 275 16.38 -0.20 -15.33
C GLU A 275 15.94 -0.46 -13.88
N TYR A 276 15.11 0.43 -13.30
CA TYR A 276 14.58 0.27 -11.93
C TYR A 276 13.23 -0.45 -11.87
N ALA A 277 12.59 -0.72 -13.02
CA ALA A 277 11.28 -1.36 -13.09
C ALA A 277 11.28 -2.72 -12.38
N LEU A 278 12.31 -3.54 -12.63
CA LEU A 278 12.43 -4.86 -12.02
C LEU A 278 12.62 -4.75 -10.50
N SER A 279 13.42 -3.79 -10.03
CA SER A 279 13.64 -3.59 -8.60
C SER A 279 12.36 -3.15 -7.87
N ALA A 280 11.57 -2.27 -8.49
CA ALA A 280 10.27 -1.85 -7.96
C ALA A 280 9.27 -3.02 -7.92
N MET A 281 9.18 -3.76 -9.02
CA MET A 281 8.34 -4.94 -9.13
C MET A 281 8.69 -5.98 -8.06
N ILE A 282 9.96 -6.33 -7.88
CA ILE A 282 10.38 -7.34 -6.89
C ILE A 282 10.08 -6.87 -5.46
N THR A 283 10.29 -5.58 -5.16
CA THR A 283 9.97 -5.02 -3.84
C THR A 283 8.48 -5.16 -3.54
N GLY A 284 7.62 -4.75 -4.47
CA GLY A 284 6.17 -4.85 -4.31
C GLY A 284 5.66 -6.29 -4.27
N VAL A 285 6.21 -7.19 -5.09
CA VAL A 285 5.86 -8.62 -5.08
C VAL A 285 6.20 -9.25 -3.73
N ILE A 286 7.40 -9.01 -3.19
CA ILE A 286 7.78 -9.58 -1.88
C ILE A 286 6.85 -9.07 -0.78
N LEU A 287 6.55 -7.77 -0.76
CA LEU A 287 5.63 -7.20 0.24
C LEU A 287 4.22 -7.77 0.09
N THR A 288 3.71 -7.89 -1.13
CA THR A 288 2.39 -8.46 -1.42
C THR A 288 2.29 -9.95 -1.04
N LEU A 289 3.39 -10.69 -1.10
CA LEU A 289 3.41 -12.09 -0.64
C LEU A 289 3.39 -12.19 0.89
N VAL A 290 4.03 -11.25 1.57
CA VAL A 290 4.35 -11.36 2.99
C VAL A 290 3.31 -10.68 3.88
N ILE A 291 2.81 -9.51 3.49
CA ILE A 291 1.88 -8.69 4.28
C ILE A 291 0.60 -9.44 4.70
N PRO A 292 -0.08 -10.22 3.83
CA PRO A 292 -1.27 -10.99 4.20
C PRO A 292 -1.06 -11.98 5.33
N ILE A 293 0.18 -12.45 5.47
CA ILE A 293 0.56 -13.43 6.48
C ILE A 293 1.02 -12.70 7.74
N ILE A 294 1.86 -11.67 7.59
CA ILE A 294 2.44 -10.96 8.73
C ILE A 294 1.39 -10.17 9.52
N LEU A 295 0.49 -9.42 8.85
CA LEU A 295 -0.41 -8.54 9.58
C LEU A 295 -1.32 -9.30 10.56
N PRO A 296 -2.02 -10.38 10.17
CA PRO A 296 -2.85 -11.14 11.12
C PRO A 296 -2.06 -11.86 12.21
N LEU A 297 -0.77 -12.16 11.99
CA LEU A 297 0.07 -12.75 13.02
C LEU A 297 0.46 -11.74 14.10
N ILE A 298 0.48 -10.45 13.75
CA ILE A 298 0.78 -9.36 14.68
C ILE A 298 -0.47 -8.98 15.50
N ILE A 299 -1.69 -9.08 14.93
CA ILE A 299 -2.94 -8.53 15.54
C ILE A 299 -4.10 -9.52 15.76
#